data_AF-A0A2L2WNA0-F1
#
_entry.id   AF-A0A2L2WNA0-F1
#
_cell.length_a   1.000
_cell.length_b   1.000
_cell.length_c   1.000
_cell.angle_alpha   90.00
_cell.angle_beta   90.00
_cell.angle_gamma   90.00
#
_symmetry.space_group_name_H-M   'P 1'
#
loop_
_entity.id
_entity.type
_entity.pdbx_description
1 polymer ?
#
loop_
_entity_poly.entity_id
_entity_poly.type
_entity_poly.pdbx_seq_one_letter_code
_entity_poly.pdbx_strand_id
1 'polypeptide(L)'
;APMHYNFVVEADVTDTAGETQNASMSVRLGTKEATLTGDLPEKVLGDSLKTITFTLYNVAGMTMVSDVRFYIDNENDWQQARTGSPVELKKRLAAGRHCLFAVCDGDTLRQDFTVFGLDDTVPCVDTCAWFYTSAGSFPRDGGAVTVQVGSSDKDVHIVYSILSGNKIIESGSTDVS
;
A
#
# COMPACT_ATOMS: atom_id res chain seq x y z
N ALA A 1 -17.49 10.58 6.13
CA ALA A 1 -16.80 9.32 5.77
C ALA A 1 -17.42 8.77 4.49
N PRO A 2 -16.65 8.16 3.58
CA PRO A 2 -17.23 7.49 2.43
C PRO A 2 -18.16 6.36 2.90
N MET A 3 -19.36 6.28 2.32
CA MET A 3 -20.32 5.21 2.62
C MET A 3 -20.41 4.28 1.43
N HIS A 4 -20.38 2.97 1.69
CA HIS A 4 -20.56 1.93 0.69
C HIS A 4 -21.78 1.09 1.08
N TYR A 5 -22.72 0.96 0.16
CA TYR A 5 -23.93 0.18 0.29
C TYR A 5 -23.88 -0.97 -0.70
N ASN A 6 -24.35 -2.14 -0.30
CA ASN A 6 -24.57 -3.27 -1.19
C ASN A 6 -26.04 -3.65 -1.14
N PHE A 7 -26.72 -3.48 -2.26
CA PHE A 7 -28.12 -3.87 -2.42
C PHE A 7 -28.14 -5.25 -3.06
N VAL A 8 -28.63 -6.25 -2.32
CA VAL A 8 -28.89 -7.57 -2.85
C VAL A 8 -30.37 -7.64 -3.19
N VAL A 9 -30.67 -7.89 -4.46
CA VAL A 9 -32.03 -8.10 -4.96
C VAL A 9 -32.20 -9.59 -5.20
N GLU A 10 -33.15 -10.18 -4.50
CA GLU A 10 -33.56 -11.56 -4.68
C GLU A 10 -34.94 -11.55 -5.35
N ALA A 11 -35.12 -12.40 -6.36
CA ALA A 11 -36.35 -12.53 -7.11
C ALA A 11 -36.74 -14.00 -7.22
N ASP A 12 -37.97 -14.29 -6.80
CA ASP A 12 -38.58 -15.61 -6.88
C ASP A 12 -39.72 -15.53 -7.90
N VAL A 13 -39.60 -16.28 -8.99
CA VAL A 13 -40.59 -16.31 -10.07
C VAL A 13 -41.26 -17.67 -10.06
N THR A 14 -42.51 -17.72 -9.62
CA THR A 14 -43.34 -18.92 -9.67
C THR A 14 -44.21 -18.90 -10.92
N ASP A 15 -44.17 -19.97 -11.71
CA ASP A 15 -45.06 -20.13 -12.86
C ASP A 15 -46.49 -20.53 -12.44
N THR A 16 -47.42 -20.53 -13.38
CA THR A 16 -48.82 -20.93 -13.10
C THR A 16 -48.97 -22.41 -12.76
N ALA A 17 -47.96 -23.25 -13.00
CA ALA A 17 -47.94 -24.66 -12.63
C ALA A 17 -47.37 -24.90 -11.21
N GLY A 18 -46.83 -23.86 -10.57
CA GLY A 18 -46.29 -23.89 -9.21
C GLY A 18 -44.78 -24.09 -9.12
N GLU A 19 -44.05 -24.14 -10.24
CA GLU A 19 -42.59 -24.21 -10.22
C GLU A 19 -42.00 -22.82 -9.95
N THR A 20 -41.07 -22.72 -8.99
CA THR A 20 -40.41 -21.45 -8.63
C THR A 20 -38.95 -21.47 -9.05
N GLN A 21 -38.52 -20.39 -9.70
CA GLN A 21 -37.11 -20.13 -10.00
C GLN A 21 -36.63 -18.89 -9.28
N ASN A 22 -35.46 -18.99 -8.66
CA ASN A 22 -34.85 -17.91 -7.89
C ASN A 22 -33.68 -17.30 -8.66
N ALA A 23 -33.55 -15.99 -8.63
CA ALA A 23 -32.40 -15.26 -9.15
C ALA A 23 -31.97 -14.19 -8.14
N SER A 24 -30.66 -13.93 -8.05
CA SER A 24 -30.11 -12.84 -7.24
C SER A 24 -29.21 -11.92 -8.04
N MET A 25 -29.24 -10.63 -7.72
CA MET A 25 -28.37 -9.61 -8.30
C MET A 25 -27.87 -8.67 -7.21
N SER A 26 -26.61 -8.25 -7.30
CA SER A 26 -26.00 -7.32 -6.34
C SER A 26 -25.65 -6.01 -7.02
N VAL A 27 -26.03 -4.88 -6.41
CA VAL A 27 -25.67 -3.52 -6.85
C VAL A 27 -24.91 -2.83 -5.73
N ARG A 28 -23.66 -2.42 -6.01
CA ARG A 28 -22.85 -1.64 -5.07
C ARG A 28 -23.02 -0.15 -5.35
N LEU A 29 -23.30 0.62 -4.30
CA LEU A 29 -23.46 2.07 -4.35
C LEU A 29 -22.48 2.72 -3.36
N GLY A 30 -21.61 3.57 -3.85
CA GLY A 30 -20.70 4.38 -3.04
C GLY A 30 -21.09 5.85 -3.08
N THR A 31 -20.75 6.62 -2.04
CA THR A 31 -20.87 8.09 -2.06
C THR A 31 -19.81 8.76 -2.95
N LYS A 32 -18.86 7.99 -3.49
CA LYS A 32 -17.90 8.41 -4.51
C LYS A 32 -18.12 7.54 -5.75
N GLU A 33 -18.11 8.18 -6.93
CA GLU A 33 -18.29 7.50 -8.21
C GLU A 33 -17.09 6.60 -8.57
N ALA A 34 -15.91 6.95 -8.05
CA ALA A 34 -14.68 6.19 -8.23
C ALA A 34 -13.80 6.22 -6.96
N THR A 35 -12.84 5.30 -6.87
CA THR A 35 -11.86 5.19 -5.79
C THR A 35 -10.46 5.09 -6.37
N LEU A 36 -9.58 6.03 -6.01
CA LEU A 36 -8.19 6.10 -6.45
C LEU A 36 -7.25 5.48 -5.41
N THR A 37 -6.38 4.57 -5.83
CA THR A 37 -5.34 3.94 -5.00
C THR A 37 -3.97 4.03 -5.67
N GLY A 38 -2.91 3.90 -4.89
CA GLY A 38 -1.53 3.76 -5.35
C GLY A 38 -0.90 2.46 -4.82
N ASP A 39 0.14 1.98 -5.49
CA ASP A 39 0.91 0.78 -5.11
C ASP A 39 2.09 1.07 -4.15
N LEU A 40 2.18 2.30 -3.64
CA LEU A 40 3.28 2.72 -2.79
C LEU A 40 3.15 2.07 -1.40
N PRO A 41 4.19 1.38 -0.89
CA PRO A 41 4.18 0.87 0.48
C PRO A 41 4.46 1.99 1.48
N GLU A 42 4.17 1.74 2.76
CA GLU A 42 4.46 2.68 3.86
C GLU A 42 5.97 2.95 4.03
N LYS A 43 6.81 1.95 3.73
CA LYS A 43 8.27 2.04 3.77
C LYS A 43 8.84 1.53 2.46
N VAL A 44 9.74 2.29 1.86
CA VAL A 44 10.31 1.96 0.56
C VAL A 44 11.81 2.24 0.51
N LEU A 45 12.55 1.33 -0.10
CA LEU A 45 13.98 1.55 -0.34
C LEU A 45 14.18 2.64 -1.39
N GLY A 46 15.01 3.63 -1.08
CA GLY A 46 15.26 4.76 -1.98
C GLY A 46 15.81 4.36 -3.35
N ASP A 47 16.58 3.27 -3.43
CA ASP A 47 17.11 2.73 -4.70
C ASP A 47 16.09 1.88 -5.48
N SER A 48 15.04 1.39 -4.80
CA SER A 48 14.01 0.54 -5.41
C SER A 48 12.79 1.33 -5.88
N LEU A 49 12.53 2.50 -5.30
CA LEU A 49 11.41 3.34 -5.71
C LEU A 49 11.72 4.05 -7.04
N LYS A 50 11.35 3.39 -8.14
CA LYS A 50 11.51 3.93 -9.51
C LYS A 50 10.18 4.42 -10.08
N THR A 51 9.14 3.63 -9.87
CA THR A 51 7.81 3.86 -10.44
C THR A 51 6.73 3.85 -9.37
N ILE A 52 5.62 4.54 -9.66
CA ILE A 52 4.36 4.43 -8.94
C ILE A 52 3.27 4.03 -9.93
N THR A 53 2.35 3.16 -9.54
CA THR A 53 1.17 2.81 -10.34
C THR A 53 -0.09 3.24 -9.61
N PHE A 54 -0.90 4.06 -10.28
CA PHE A 54 -2.22 4.43 -9.78
C PHE A 54 -3.28 3.49 -10.33
N THR A 55 -4.24 3.12 -9.51
CA THR A 55 -5.42 2.34 -9.95
C THR A 55 -6.69 3.07 -9.56
N LEU A 56 -7.60 3.24 -10.51
CA LEU A 56 -8.92 3.81 -10.27
C LEU A 56 -9.95 2.70 -10.41
N TYR A 57 -10.84 2.57 -9.43
CA TYR A 57 -11.93 1.62 -9.42
C TYR A 57 -13.27 2.34 -9.49
N ASN A 58 -14.22 1.84 -10.29
CA ASN A 58 -15.61 2.28 -10.19
C ASN A 58 -16.33 1.66 -8.99
N VAL A 59 -17.59 2.04 -8.77
CA VAL A 59 -18.45 1.47 -7.70
C VAL A 59 -18.64 -0.05 -7.79
N ALA A 60 -18.48 -0.63 -8.98
CA ALA A 60 -18.53 -2.08 -9.18
C ALA A 60 -17.19 -2.77 -8.87
N GLY A 61 -16.14 -2.03 -8.52
CA GLY A 61 -14.79 -2.56 -8.26
C GLY A 61 -14.01 -2.91 -9.52
N MET A 62 -14.45 -2.44 -10.70
CA MET A 62 -13.73 -2.64 -11.96
C MET A 62 -12.74 -1.50 -12.16
N THR A 63 -11.56 -1.83 -12.69
CA THR A 63 -10.51 -0.84 -12.97
C THR A 63 -10.91 0.05 -14.15
N MET A 64 -10.53 1.32 -14.07
CA MET A 64 -10.75 2.33 -15.09
C MET A 64 -9.43 3.00 -15.46
N VAL A 65 -9.31 3.36 -16.73
CA VAL A 65 -8.17 4.10 -17.27
C VAL A 65 -8.55 5.58 -17.34
N SER A 66 -7.83 6.42 -16.60
CA SER A 66 -8.04 7.87 -16.52
C SER A 66 -6.73 8.60 -16.25
N ASP A 67 -6.74 9.92 -16.48
CA ASP A 67 -5.58 10.78 -16.25
C ASP A 67 -5.49 11.14 -14.76
N VAL A 68 -4.29 11.00 -14.20
CA VAL A 68 -3.98 11.32 -12.81
C VAL A 68 -3.05 12.51 -12.78
N ARG A 69 -3.34 13.47 -11.91
CA ARG A 69 -2.36 14.48 -11.51
C ARG A 69 -1.88 14.18 -10.11
N PHE A 70 -0.57 14.20 -9.89
CA PHE A 70 0.01 13.95 -8.57
C PHE A 70 1.23 14.81 -8.31
N TYR A 71 1.60 14.94 -7.04
CA TYR A 71 2.89 15.47 -6.59
C TYR A 71 3.35 14.71 -5.34
N ILE A 72 4.64 14.81 -5.04
CA ILE A 72 5.23 14.32 -3.80
C ILE A 72 5.85 15.53 -3.09
N ASP A 73 5.43 15.76 -1.85
CA ASP A 73 5.83 16.85 -0.93
C ASP A 73 5.56 18.30 -1.36
N ASN A 74 5.66 18.62 -2.64
CA ASN A 74 5.54 19.99 -3.15
C ASN A 74 4.37 20.13 -4.12
N GLU A 75 3.33 20.85 -3.69
CA GLU A 75 2.12 21.13 -4.46
C GLU A 75 2.34 21.93 -5.76
N ASN A 76 3.54 22.49 -5.96
CA ASN A 76 3.91 23.19 -7.18
C ASN A 76 4.55 22.28 -8.25
N ASP A 77 4.95 21.05 -7.91
CA ASP A 77 5.57 20.09 -8.83
C ASP A 77 4.59 19.01 -9.29
N TRP A 78 3.49 19.45 -9.92
CA TRP A 78 2.50 18.54 -10.47
C TRP A 78 3.08 17.72 -11.63
N GLN A 79 2.75 16.44 -11.60
CA GLN A 79 3.10 15.44 -12.59
C GLN A 79 1.83 14.81 -13.14
N GLN A 80 1.89 14.35 -14.38
CA GLN A 80 0.79 13.63 -15.03
C GLN A 80 1.15 12.15 -15.14
N ALA A 81 0.16 11.30 -14.88
CA ALA A 81 0.24 9.86 -15.05
C ALA A 81 -1.10 9.34 -15.60
N ARG A 82 -1.16 8.05 -15.89
CA ARG A 82 -2.38 7.38 -16.32
C ARG A 82 -2.61 6.15 -15.45
N THR A 83 -3.83 5.96 -14.98
CA THR A 83 -4.15 4.79 -14.15
C THR A 83 -3.92 3.49 -14.93
N GLY A 84 -3.49 2.45 -14.22
CA GLY A 84 -3.12 1.16 -14.79
C GLY A 84 -1.78 1.15 -15.52
N SER A 85 -1.02 2.25 -15.52
CA SER A 85 0.32 2.32 -16.10
C SER A 85 1.34 2.83 -15.07
N PRO A 86 2.55 2.25 -15.00
CA PRO A 86 3.61 2.76 -14.13
C PRO A 86 4.07 4.13 -14.61
N VAL A 87 4.25 5.07 -13.67
CA VAL A 87 4.88 6.37 -13.91
C VAL A 87 6.24 6.42 -13.22
N GLU A 88 7.28 6.77 -13.98
CA GLU A 88 8.64 6.98 -13.47
C GLU A 88 8.70 8.25 -12.62
N LEU A 89 9.39 8.17 -11.49
CA LEU A 89 9.67 9.35 -10.68
C LEU A 89 10.79 10.17 -11.31
N LYS A 90 10.55 11.47 -11.52
CA LYS A 90 11.53 12.41 -12.09
C LYS A 90 12.83 12.52 -11.29
N LYS A 91 12.77 12.26 -9.98
CA LYS A 91 13.88 12.43 -9.04
C LYS A 91 13.86 11.33 -8.01
N ARG A 92 15.05 10.92 -7.58
CA ARG A 92 15.22 10.10 -6.38
C ARG A 92 14.80 10.92 -5.16
N LEU A 93 14.00 10.32 -4.29
CA LEU A 93 13.61 10.93 -3.03
C LEU A 93 14.73 10.77 -2.00
N ALA A 94 14.89 11.77 -1.14
CA ALA A 94 15.80 11.71 0.00
C ALA A 94 15.32 10.67 1.02
N ALA A 95 16.17 10.26 1.96
CA ALA A 95 15.69 9.47 3.09
C ALA A 95 14.83 10.33 4.01
N GLY A 96 13.74 9.77 4.54
CA GLY A 96 12.80 10.43 5.44
C GLY A 96 11.34 10.24 5.06
N ARG A 97 10.47 11.04 5.68
CA ARG A 97 9.02 11.00 5.45
C ARG A 97 8.64 11.84 4.24
N HIS A 98 7.76 11.28 3.42
CA HIS A 98 7.20 11.90 2.23
C HIS A 98 5.67 11.77 2.21
N CYS A 99 5.01 12.67 1.50
CA CYS A 99 3.56 12.63 1.28
C CYS A 99 3.25 12.67 -0.22
N LEU A 100 2.67 11.58 -0.72
CA LEU A 100 2.07 11.51 -2.04
C LEU A 100 0.67 12.14 -1.99
N PHE A 101 0.39 13.04 -2.91
CA PHE A 101 -0.96 13.54 -3.17
C PHE A 101 -1.31 13.35 -4.64
N ALA A 102 -2.46 12.73 -4.92
CA ALA A 102 -2.95 12.50 -6.27
C ALA A 102 -4.45 12.79 -6.39
N VAL A 103 -4.87 13.22 -7.56
CA VAL A 103 -6.26 13.56 -7.88
C VAL A 103 -6.62 12.92 -9.22
N CYS A 104 -7.78 12.25 -9.27
CA CYS A 104 -8.31 11.61 -10.47
C CYS A 104 -9.83 11.47 -10.33
N ASP A 105 -10.59 11.89 -11.35
CA ASP A 105 -12.06 11.71 -11.45
C ASP A 105 -12.86 12.00 -10.17
N GLY A 106 -12.57 13.13 -9.53
CA GLY A 106 -13.29 13.59 -8.33
C GLY A 106 -12.88 12.91 -7.03
N ASP A 107 -11.93 11.97 -7.07
CA ASP A 107 -11.30 11.38 -5.90
C ASP A 107 -9.88 11.92 -5.69
N THR A 108 -9.42 11.82 -4.43
CA THR A 108 -8.10 12.24 -4.00
C THR A 108 -7.45 11.15 -3.17
N LEU A 109 -6.22 10.80 -3.52
CA LEU A 109 -5.35 9.94 -2.73
C LEU A 109 -4.35 10.83 -1.99
N ARG A 110 -4.29 10.71 -0.67
CA ARG A 110 -3.21 11.27 0.15
C ARG A 110 -2.59 10.14 0.95
N GLN A 111 -1.30 9.93 0.78
CA GLN A 111 -0.60 8.82 1.41
C GLN A 111 0.79 9.24 1.88
N ASP A 112 1.04 9.05 3.17
CA ASP A 112 2.37 9.20 3.74
C ASP A 112 3.17 7.90 3.56
N PHE A 113 4.47 8.05 3.33
CA PHE A 113 5.41 6.94 3.24
C PHE A 113 6.81 7.37 3.67
N THR A 114 7.68 6.41 3.94
CA THR A 114 9.06 6.64 4.38
C THR A 114 10.03 6.04 3.38
N VAL A 115 10.96 6.86 2.92
CA VAL A 115 12.09 6.43 2.08
C VAL A 115 13.30 6.21 2.97
N PHE A 116 13.98 5.09 2.82
CA PHE A 116 15.12 4.72 3.67
C PHE A 116 16.15 3.87 2.91
N GLY A 117 17.30 3.64 3.53
CA GLY A 117 18.38 2.78 3.05
C GLY A 117 18.57 1.52 3.88
N LEU A 118 19.13 0.47 3.28
CA LEU A 118 19.50 -0.75 4.02
C LEU A 118 20.70 -0.52 4.96
N ASP A 119 21.56 0.43 4.60
CA ASP A 119 22.78 0.77 5.35
C ASP A 119 22.52 1.84 6.44
N ASP A 120 21.26 2.27 6.62
CA ASP A 120 20.90 3.22 7.67
C ASP A 120 21.12 2.58 9.04
N THR A 121 21.92 3.24 9.90
CA THR A 121 22.22 2.75 11.25
C THR A 121 21.22 3.22 12.31
N VAL A 122 20.35 4.17 11.95
CA VAL A 122 19.29 4.73 12.78
C VAL A 122 18.07 4.96 11.88
N PRO A 123 16.82 4.75 12.35
CA PRO A 123 15.64 5.07 11.55
C PRO A 123 15.65 6.52 11.05
N CYS A 124 15.36 6.72 9.77
CA CYS A 124 15.33 8.05 9.13
C CYS A 124 14.11 8.92 9.54
N VAL A 125 13.25 8.39 10.40
CA VAL A 125 12.06 9.04 10.96
C VAL A 125 11.97 8.73 12.45
N ASP A 126 11.35 9.63 13.21
CA ASP A 126 11.09 9.41 14.62
C ASP A 126 10.06 8.28 14.80
N THR A 127 10.48 7.17 15.39
CA THR A 127 9.68 5.98 15.65
C THR A 127 10.20 5.18 16.83
N CYS A 128 9.31 4.83 17.75
CA CYS A 128 9.65 3.93 18.87
C CYS A 128 10.00 2.51 18.41
N ALA A 129 9.55 2.12 17.21
CA ALA A 129 9.85 0.81 16.65
C ALA A 129 9.96 0.85 15.12
N TRP A 130 11.11 0.43 14.62
CA TRP A 130 11.38 0.23 13.21
C TRP A 130 11.42 -1.27 12.92
N PHE A 131 10.65 -1.69 11.91
CA PHE A 131 10.67 -3.05 11.39
C PHE A 131 10.62 -2.99 9.87
N TYR A 132 11.51 -3.73 9.22
CA TYR A 132 11.49 -3.90 7.78
C TYR A 132 12.04 -5.27 7.38
N THR A 133 11.48 -5.84 6.32
CA THR A 133 11.95 -7.08 5.69
C THR A 133 12.06 -6.86 4.18
N SER A 134 13.21 -7.16 3.58
CA SER A 134 13.44 -6.92 2.15
C SER A 134 12.63 -7.83 1.22
N ALA A 135 12.16 -8.98 1.71
CA ALA A 135 11.29 -9.89 0.98
C ALA A 135 10.47 -10.76 1.93
N GLY A 136 9.26 -11.16 1.50
CA GLY A 136 8.42 -12.11 2.22
C GLY A 136 8.80 -13.58 2.02
N SER A 137 9.75 -13.86 1.14
CA SER A 137 10.27 -15.20 0.84
C SER A 137 11.70 -15.11 0.34
N PHE A 138 12.50 -16.17 0.52
CA PHE A 138 13.85 -16.21 -0.05
C PHE A 138 13.81 -16.06 -1.58
N PRO A 139 14.56 -15.09 -2.13
CA PRO A 139 14.71 -14.92 -3.57
C PRO A 139 15.18 -16.19 -4.28
N ARG A 140 14.66 -16.45 -5.48
CA ARG A 140 15.02 -17.65 -6.27
C ARG A 140 16.46 -17.62 -6.78
N ASP A 141 17.03 -16.43 -6.89
CA ASP A 141 18.42 -16.19 -7.30
C ASP A 141 19.42 -16.41 -6.16
N GLY A 142 18.95 -16.79 -4.96
CA GLY A 142 19.79 -16.99 -3.78
C GLY A 142 20.20 -15.69 -3.08
N GLY A 143 19.61 -14.55 -3.45
CA GLY A 143 19.81 -13.28 -2.77
C GLY A 143 19.47 -13.34 -1.27
N ALA A 144 20.16 -12.53 -0.47
CA ALA A 144 19.89 -12.45 0.96
C ALA A 144 18.54 -11.74 1.24
N VAL A 145 17.87 -12.18 2.30
CA VAL A 145 16.75 -11.44 2.90
C VAL A 145 17.29 -10.66 4.09
N THR A 146 17.09 -9.35 4.08
CA THR A 146 17.51 -8.45 5.15
C THR A 146 16.31 -8.15 6.04
N VAL A 147 16.50 -8.27 7.35
CA VAL A 147 15.57 -7.80 8.37
C VAL A 147 16.23 -6.64 9.10
N GLN A 148 15.55 -5.50 9.19
CA GLN A 148 15.96 -4.38 10.03
C GLN A 148 15.01 -4.27 11.22
N VAL A 149 15.60 -4.12 12.41
CA VAL A 149 14.89 -3.82 13.65
C VAL A 149 15.61 -2.66 14.32
N GLY A 150 14.87 -1.67 14.80
CA GLY A 150 15.48 -0.48 15.40
C GLY A 150 14.48 0.39 16.15
N SER A 151 14.96 1.52 16.65
CA SER A 151 14.16 2.59 17.27
C SER A 151 14.93 3.92 17.15
N SER A 152 14.21 5.04 17.14
CA SER A 152 14.80 6.38 17.32
C SER A 152 14.90 6.79 18.80
N ASP A 153 14.25 6.03 19.70
CA ASP A 153 14.30 6.30 21.13
C ASP A 153 15.71 6.01 21.69
N LYS A 154 16.05 6.72 22.77
CA LYS A 154 17.29 6.50 23.51
C LYS A 154 17.15 5.33 24.48
N ASP A 155 18.26 4.67 24.75
CA ASP A 155 18.38 3.64 25.79
C ASP A 155 17.40 2.46 25.60
N VAL A 156 17.29 1.96 24.36
CA VAL A 156 16.37 0.88 23.98
C VAL A 156 17.10 -0.48 23.97
N HIS A 157 16.57 -1.44 24.72
CA HIS A 157 17.00 -2.84 24.64
C HIS A 157 16.12 -3.61 23.65
N ILE A 158 16.69 -4.00 22.51
CA ILE A 158 16.01 -4.77 21.46
C ILE A 158 16.32 -6.25 21.65
N VAL A 159 15.28 -7.10 21.60
CA VAL A 159 15.40 -8.56 21.63
C VAL A 159 14.70 -9.12 20.40
N TYR A 160 15.32 -10.09 19.71
CA TYR A 160 14.73 -10.73 18.54
C TYR A 160 14.84 -12.25 18.58
N SER A 161 13.95 -12.90 17.82
CA SER A 161 14.00 -14.35 17.56
C SER A 161 13.48 -14.62 16.15
N ILE A 162 14.20 -15.45 15.41
CA ILE A 162 13.85 -15.95 14.08
C ILE A 162 13.44 -17.41 14.23
N LEU A 163 12.24 -17.74 13.77
CA LEU A 163 11.63 -19.06 13.95
C LEU A 163 11.31 -19.72 12.60
N SER A 164 11.32 -21.04 12.58
CA SER A 164 10.76 -21.86 11.50
C SER A 164 9.94 -22.99 12.09
N GLY A 165 8.63 -22.99 11.81
CA GLY A 165 7.67 -23.89 12.46
C GLY A 165 7.69 -23.70 13.98
N ASN A 166 8.02 -24.76 14.72
CA ASN A 166 8.11 -24.76 16.17
C ASN A 166 9.56 -24.64 16.70
N LYS A 167 10.52 -24.26 15.86
CA LYS A 167 11.94 -24.18 16.20
C LYS A 167 12.45 -22.75 16.10
N ILE A 168 13.17 -22.30 17.13
CA ILE A 168 14.00 -21.09 17.06
C ILE A 168 15.24 -21.42 16.25
N ILE A 169 15.45 -20.71 15.15
CA ILE A 169 16.65 -20.81 14.31
C ILE A 169 17.72 -19.86 14.83
N GLU A 170 17.32 -18.66 15.26
CA GLU A 170 18.22 -17.63 15.76
C GLU A 170 17.52 -16.76 16.81
N SER A 171 18.27 -16.23 17.75
CA SER A 171 17.79 -15.23 18.72
C SER A 171 18.95 -14.39 19.21
N GLY A 172 18.70 -13.14 19.56
CA GLY A 172 19.73 -12.23 20.04
C GLY A 172 19.14 -10.97 20.67
N SER A 173 20.02 -10.09 21.12
CA SER A 173 19.67 -8.79 21.68
C SER A 173 20.72 -7.75 21.35
N THR A 174 20.31 -6.49 21.28
CA THR A 174 21.21 -5.33 21.16
C THR A 174 20.65 -4.13 21.91
N ASP A 175 21.52 -3.33 22.49
CA ASP A 175 21.17 -2.03 23.05
C ASP A 175 21.39 -0.96 21.98
N VAL A 176 20.42 -0.05 21.85
CA VAL A 176 20.48 1.13 20.98
C VAL A 176 20.47 2.36 21.90
N SER A 177 21.47 3.23 21.72
CA SER A 177 21.68 4.43 22.55
C SER A 177 21.67 5.70 21.70
#